data_AF-F4FZH2-F1
#
_entry.id   AF-F4FZH2-F1
#
_cell.length_a   1.000
_cell.length_b   1.000
_cell.length_c   1.000
_cell.angle_alpha   90.00
_cell.angle_beta   90.00
_cell.angle_gamma   90.00
#
_symmetry.space_group_name_H-M   'P 1'
#
loop_
_entity.id
_entity.type
_entity.pdbx_description
1 polymer ?
#
loop_
_entity_poly.entity_id
_entity_poly.type
_entity_poly.pdbx_seq_one_letter_code
_entity_poly.pdbx_strand_id
1 'polypeptide(L)'
;MISWLLGSKVRDWAYFREMFQDFENVAVYSSAQGVIEIVKVSDLDPLHSQVTVLIHPRNLNKLVISYLKLKDYVAFPVFNLKDLRELAQRRRWRAIEYYYLWEFEGGWVLYDCKNCEDEQRLQINVDPFASVNERLAVWEGFHT
;
A
#
# COMPACT_ATOMS: atom_id res chain seq x y z
N MET A 1 16.47 -4.22 15.15
CA MET A 1 17.08 -2.94 14.69
C MET A 1 16.70 -2.74 13.24
N ILE A 2 15.75 -1.86 12.95
CA ILE A 2 15.30 -1.52 11.58
C ILE A 2 15.89 -0.15 11.14
N SER A 3 16.37 0.64 12.10
CA SER A 3 16.90 1.99 11.89
C SER A 3 18.08 2.10 10.92
N TRP A 4 18.84 1.02 10.73
CA TRP A 4 19.99 1.00 9.81
C TRP A 4 19.56 1.00 8.33
N LEU A 5 18.31 0.66 8.02
CA LEU A 5 17.78 0.76 6.66
C LEU A 5 17.55 2.21 6.25
N LEU A 6 17.31 3.11 7.20
CA LEU A 6 17.04 4.51 6.91
C LEU A 6 18.28 5.17 6.29
N GLY A 7 18.11 5.86 5.17
CA GLY A 7 19.21 6.42 4.39
C GLY A 7 19.91 5.43 3.45
N SER A 8 19.57 4.14 3.49
CA SER A 8 20.11 3.17 2.54
C SER A 8 19.37 3.19 1.19
N LYS A 9 19.99 2.62 0.15
CA LYS A 9 19.35 2.45 -1.16
C LYS A 9 18.33 1.33 -1.12
N VAL A 10 17.19 1.56 -1.75
CA VAL A 10 16.15 0.55 -2.00
C VAL A 10 16.76 -0.67 -2.68
N ARG A 11 16.38 -1.86 -2.18
CA ARG A 11 16.70 -3.16 -2.76
C ARG A 11 15.47 -3.72 -3.46
N ASP A 12 15.61 -4.89 -4.07
CA ASP A 12 14.50 -5.55 -4.73
C ASP A 12 13.45 -6.06 -3.72
N TRP A 13 12.30 -6.48 -4.26
CA TRP A 13 11.21 -7.00 -3.45
C TRP A 13 11.60 -8.28 -2.69
N ALA A 14 12.44 -9.13 -3.30
CA ALA A 14 12.88 -10.39 -2.70
C ALA A 14 13.70 -10.16 -1.42
N TYR A 15 14.62 -9.19 -1.46
CA TYR A 15 15.39 -8.78 -0.29
C TYR A 15 14.51 -8.36 0.89
N PHE A 16 13.48 -7.53 0.62
CA PHE A 16 12.57 -7.09 1.68
C PHE A 16 11.67 -8.21 2.17
N ARG A 17 11.22 -9.11 1.29
CA ARG A 17 10.45 -10.31 1.65
C ARG A 17 11.21 -11.18 2.64
N GLU A 18 12.48 -11.49 2.35
CA GLU A 18 13.33 -12.28 3.24
C GLU A 18 13.57 -11.57 4.58
N MET A 19 13.91 -10.28 4.52
CA MET A 19 14.19 -9.48 5.71
C MET A 19 12.99 -9.33 6.66
N PHE A 20 11.80 -9.19 6.09
CA PHE A 20 10.57 -8.94 6.84
C PHE A 20 9.65 -10.16 6.91
N GLN A 21 10.19 -11.36 6.75
CA GLN A 21 9.42 -12.60 6.77
C GLN A 21 8.58 -12.74 8.06
N ASP A 22 9.15 -12.35 9.20
CA ASP A 22 8.55 -12.54 10.53
C ASP A 22 7.49 -11.50 10.89
N PHE A 23 7.41 -10.39 10.13
CA PHE A 23 6.44 -9.32 10.39
C PHE A 23 5.18 -9.51 9.57
N GLU A 24 4.02 -9.35 10.21
CA GLU A 24 2.73 -9.50 9.54
C GLU A 24 2.41 -8.34 8.61
N ASN A 25 2.72 -7.12 9.04
CA ASN A 25 2.48 -5.90 8.28
C ASN A 25 3.74 -5.04 8.22
N VAL A 26 4.18 -4.68 7.02
CA VAL A 26 5.37 -3.87 6.79
C VAL A 26 5.14 -2.92 5.63
N ALA A 27 5.62 -1.68 5.78
CA ALA A 27 5.71 -0.73 4.68
C ALA A 27 7.09 -0.06 4.67
N VAL A 28 7.73 -0.03 3.50
CA VAL A 28 8.97 0.69 3.22
C VAL A 28 8.65 1.78 2.20
N TYR A 29 8.96 3.01 2.56
CA TYR A 29 8.80 4.16 1.68
C TYR A 29 10.17 4.79 1.41
N SER A 30 10.40 5.12 0.14
CA SER A 30 11.64 5.73 -0.32
C SER A 30 11.40 7.06 -1.01
N SER A 31 12.42 7.89 -1.07
CA SER A 31 12.46 9.04 -1.97
C SER A 31 12.40 8.60 -3.44
N ALA A 32 12.15 9.56 -4.34
CA ALA A 32 12.25 9.36 -5.78
C ALA A 32 13.68 8.93 -6.23
N GLN A 33 14.71 9.23 -5.44
CA GLN A 33 16.09 8.80 -5.70
C GLN A 33 16.38 7.38 -5.15
N GLY A 34 15.35 6.67 -4.67
CA GLY A 34 15.45 5.31 -4.15
C GLY A 34 16.21 5.24 -2.83
N VAL A 35 16.13 6.26 -1.98
CA VAL A 35 16.69 6.24 -0.62
C VAL A 35 15.55 5.96 0.36
N ILE A 36 15.70 4.96 1.22
CA ILE A 36 14.68 4.60 2.21
C ILE A 36 14.57 5.71 3.25
N GLU A 37 13.37 6.27 3.40
CA GLU A 37 13.09 7.35 4.36
C GLU A 37 12.21 6.90 5.52
N ILE A 38 11.30 5.95 5.28
CA ILE A 38 10.38 5.45 6.29
C ILE A 38 10.32 3.93 6.22
N VAL A 39 10.44 3.29 7.37
CA VAL A 39 10.10 1.88 7.55
C VAL A 39 9.11 1.78 8.70
N LYS A 40 7.93 1.22 8.42
CA LYS A 40 6.91 0.93 9.43
C LYS A 40 6.69 -0.57 9.48
N VAL A 41 6.71 -1.14 10.67
CA VAL A 41 6.39 -2.54 10.93
C VAL A 41 5.31 -2.61 12.00
N SER A 42 4.43 -3.60 11.91
CA SER A 42 3.37 -3.80 12.89
C SER A 42 2.97 -5.26 12.97
N ASP A 43 3.01 -5.79 14.19
CA ASP A 43 2.51 -7.12 14.54
C ASP A 43 1.08 -7.06 15.11
N LEU A 44 0.40 -5.91 14.95
CA LEU A 44 -0.95 -5.76 15.45
C LEU A 44 -1.92 -6.52 14.55
N ASP A 45 -2.73 -7.35 15.19
CA ASP A 45 -3.88 -8.01 14.59
C ASP A 45 -4.86 -6.95 14.05
N PRO A 46 -5.34 -7.05 12.79
CA PRO A 46 -6.16 -6.02 12.14
C PRO A 46 -7.46 -5.62 12.85
N LEU A 47 -7.86 -6.32 13.91
CA LEU A 47 -8.99 -5.95 14.79
C LEU A 47 -8.83 -4.57 15.46
N HIS A 48 -7.60 -4.09 15.68
CA HIS A 48 -7.36 -2.85 16.45
C HIS A 48 -6.82 -1.66 15.64
N SER A 49 -6.33 -1.88 14.43
CA SER A 49 -5.90 -0.79 13.56
C SER A 49 -5.88 -1.27 12.12
N GLN A 50 -6.76 -0.73 11.29
CA GLN A 50 -6.93 -1.21 9.92
C GLN A 50 -5.74 -0.84 9.01
N VAL A 51 -4.80 0.02 9.44
CA VAL A 51 -3.70 0.53 8.58
C VAL A 51 -2.54 1.19 9.37
N THR A 52 -1.94 0.51 10.36
CA THR A 52 -0.80 1.09 11.13
C THR A 52 0.40 1.47 10.26
N VAL A 53 0.68 0.67 9.24
CA VAL A 53 1.86 0.85 8.39
C VAL A 53 1.64 1.79 7.22
N LEU A 54 0.38 2.10 6.86
CA LEU A 54 0.11 3.04 5.79
C LEU A 54 0.38 4.49 6.25
N ILE A 55 0.71 5.35 5.29
CA ILE A 55 0.92 6.78 5.53
C ILE A 55 -0.16 7.57 4.80
N HIS A 56 -0.33 8.82 5.22
CA HIS A 56 -1.20 9.77 4.53
C HIS A 56 -0.82 9.86 3.04
N PRO A 57 -1.75 9.66 2.09
CA PRO A 57 -1.49 9.65 0.64
C PRO A 57 -0.77 10.90 0.13
N ARG A 58 -1.03 12.09 0.70
CA ARG A 58 -0.27 13.32 0.42
C ARG A 58 1.26 13.16 0.45
N ASN A 59 1.79 12.29 1.31
CA ASN A 59 3.22 12.04 1.40
C ASN A 59 3.77 11.26 0.20
N LEU A 60 2.92 10.53 -0.52
CA LEU A 60 3.29 9.80 -1.74
C LEU A 60 3.55 10.71 -2.95
N ASN A 61 3.32 12.03 -2.81
CA ASN A 61 3.82 13.02 -3.77
C ASN A 61 5.35 13.18 -3.70
N LYS A 62 5.97 12.77 -2.59
CA LYS A 62 7.42 12.83 -2.35
C LYS A 62 8.05 11.45 -2.16
N LEU A 63 7.24 10.50 -1.71
CA LEU A 63 7.64 9.15 -1.38
C LEU A 63 7.04 8.13 -2.35
N VAL A 64 7.75 7.04 -2.55
CA VAL A 64 7.33 5.89 -3.34
C VAL A 64 7.19 4.70 -2.40
N ILE A 65 6.18 3.86 -2.64
CA ILE A 65 5.99 2.59 -1.92
C ILE A 65 7.00 1.60 -2.49
N SER A 66 8.11 1.37 -1.79
CA SER A 66 9.17 0.44 -2.24
C SER A 66 8.84 -1.00 -1.88
N TYR A 67 8.14 -1.21 -0.76
CA TYR A 67 7.68 -2.51 -0.30
C TYR A 67 6.47 -2.30 0.59
N LEU A 68 5.45 -3.13 0.41
CA LEU A 68 4.29 -3.16 1.30
C LEU A 68 3.81 -4.60 1.39
N LYS A 69 3.73 -5.10 2.62
CA LYS A 69 3.22 -6.40 2.98
C LYS A 69 2.14 -6.18 4.02
N LEU A 70 0.97 -6.75 3.77
CA LEU A 70 -0.15 -6.74 4.68
C LEU A 70 -0.69 -8.17 4.75
N LYS A 71 -0.97 -8.64 5.96
CA LYS A 71 -1.36 -10.04 6.17
C LYS A 71 -2.76 -10.35 5.65
N ASP A 72 -3.71 -9.47 5.91
CA ASP A 72 -5.15 -9.73 5.72
C ASP A 72 -5.80 -8.87 4.61
N TYR A 73 -5.03 -7.98 3.99
CA TYR A 73 -5.52 -7.09 2.93
C TYR A 73 -4.49 -6.88 1.84
N VAL A 74 -4.95 -6.48 0.66
CA VAL A 74 -4.15 -5.73 -0.30
C VAL A 74 -4.56 -4.28 -0.22
N ALA A 75 -3.60 -3.35 -0.21
CA ALA A 75 -3.84 -1.92 -0.17
C ALA A 75 -3.07 -1.16 -1.25
N PHE A 76 -3.72 -0.18 -1.88
CA PHE A 76 -3.05 0.69 -2.86
C PHE A 76 -3.64 2.10 -2.85
N PRO A 77 -2.83 3.13 -3.18
CA PRO A 77 -3.28 4.52 -3.17
C PRO A 77 -4.08 4.85 -4.43
N VAL A 78 -5.08 5.72 -4.28
CA VAL A 78 -5.86 6.31 -5.39
C VAL A 78 -6.04 7.79 -5.12
N PHE A 79 -5.73 8.63 -6.12
CA PHE A 79 -5.78 10.09 -6.01
C PHE A 79 -7.02 10.73 -6.64
N ASN A 80 -7.85 9.95 -7.33
CA ASN A 80 -9.14 10.40 -7.83
C ASN A 80 -10.27 9.92 -6.91
N LEU A 81 -11.04 10.86 -6.36
CA LEU A 81 -12.13 10.55 -5.42
C LEU A 81 -13.23 9.68 -6.06
N LYS A 82 -13.55 9.93 -7.33
CA LYS A 82 -14.57 9.16 -8.04
C LYS A 82 -14.14 7.71 -8.18
N ASP A 83 -12.91 7.48 -8.63
CA ASP A 83 -12.36 6.14 -8.85
C ASP A 83 -12.22 5.38 -7.53
N LEU A 84 -11.76 6.05 -6.47
CA LEU A 84 -11.68 5.47 -5.13
C LEU A 84 -13.05 5.00 -4.64
N ARG A 85 -14.08 5.83 -4.79
CA ARG A 85 -15.45 5.50 -4.36
C ARG A 85 -16.05 4.38 -5.20
N GLU A 86 -15.77 4.35 -6.50
CA GLU A 86 -16.21 3.28 -7.39
C GLU A 86 -15.59 1.93 -6.99
N LEU A 87 -14.28 1.89 -6.72
CA LEU A 87 -13.59 0.69 -6.23
C LEU A 87 -14.17 0.22 -4.89
N ALA A 88 -14.47 1.15 -3.98
CA ALA A 88 -15.02 0.86 -2.65
C ALA A 88 -16.45 0.30 -2.65
N GLN A 89 -17.20 0.42 -3.75
CA GLN A 89 -18.54 -0.16 -3.86
C GLN A 89 -18.52 -1.69 -4.01
N ARG A 90 -17.35 -2.28 -4.28
CA ARG A 90 -17.20 -3.72 -4.47
C ARG A 90 -17.27 -4.47 -3.14
N ARG A 91 -17.81 -5.69 -3.19
CA ARG A 91 -17.96 -6.52 -2.00
C ARG A 91 -16.58 -6.84 -1.41
N ARG A 92 -16.42 -6.62 -0.09
CA ARG A 92 -15.16 -6.80 0.66
C ARG A 92 -14.05 -5.81 0.32
N TRP A 93 -14.37 -4.78 -0.46
CA TRP A 93 -13.51 -3.64 -0.69
C TRP A 93 -13.91 -2.52 0.25
N ARG A 94 -12.93 -1.71 0.64
CA ARG A 94 -13.08 -0.57 1.55
C ARG A 94 -12.15 0.53 1.07
N ALA A 95 -12.47 1.76 1.44
CA ALA A 95 -11.56 2.86 1.21
C ALA A 95 -11.40 3.74 2.44
N ILE A 96 -10.23 4.35 2.55
CA ILE A 96 -9.88 5.34 3.57
C ILE A 96 -9.60 6.64 2.83
N GLU A 97 -10.53 7.58 2.94
CA GLU A 97 -10.45 8.90 2.32
C GLU A 97 -9.66 9.86 3.23
N TYR A 98 -8.72 10.60 2.67
CA TYR A 98 -7.97 11.63 3.39
C TYR A 98 -8.32 13.01 2.84
N TYR A 99 -8.60 13.93 3.74
CA TYR A 99 -9.03 15.29 3.43
C TYR A 99 -8.18 16.30 4.19
N TYR A 100 -7.89 17.42 3.52
CA TYR A 100 -7.42 18.63 4.16
C TYR A 100 -8.45 19.72 3.96
N LEU A 101 -9.05 20.19 5.06
CA LEU A 101 -10.24 21.03 5.02
C LEU A 101 -11.37 20.34 4.23
N TRP A 102 -11.62 20.77 3.00
CA TRP A 102 -12.66 20.22 2.11
C TRP A 102 -12.09 19.59 0.83
N GLU A 103 -10.76 19.58 0.69
CA GLU A 103 -10.07 19.05 -0.49
C GLU A 103 -9.63 17.62 -0.24
N PHE A 104 -9.95 16.74 -1.19
CA PHE A 104 -9.51 15.36 -1.18
C PHE A 104 -8.02 15.29 -1.54
N GLU A 105 -7.23 14.65 -0.68
CA GLU A 105 -5.77 14.54 -0.85
C GLU A 105 -5.31 13.15 -1.31
N GLY A 106 -6.26 12.26 -1.59
CA GLY A 106 -6.03 10.87 -1.92
C GLY A 106 -6.60 9.91 -0.87
N GLY A 107 -6.60 8.63 -1.19
CA GLY A 107 -7.04 7.61 -0.27
C GLY A 107 -6.41 6.26 -0.53
N TRP A 108 -6.62 5.35 0.40
CA TRP A 108 -6.22 3.95 0.27
C TRP A 108 -7.44 3.12 -0.05
N VAL A 109 -7.37 2.33 -1.10
CA VAL A 109 -8.31 1.24 -1.35
C VAL A 109 -7.74 -0.02 -0.71
N LEU A 110 -8.59 -0.76 -0.01
CA LEU A 110 -8.26 -2.03 0.62
C LEU A 110 -9.25 -3.10 0.20
N TYR A 111 -8.79 -4.31 -0.05
CA TYR A 111 -9.67 -5.47 -0.15
C TYR A 111 -9.13 -6.65 0.63
N ASP A 112 -10.05 -7.43 1.21
CA ASP A 112 -9.73 -8.60 2.02
C ASP A 112 -8.95 -9.63 1.19
N CYS A 113 -7.72 -9.97 1.60
CA CYS A 113 -6.90 -10.99 0.95
C CYS A 113 -5.84 -11.51 1.92
N LYS A 114 -5.77 -12.82 2.13
CA LYS A 114 -4.82 -13.41 3.09
C LYS A 114 -3.53 -13.85 2.42
N ASN A 115 -2.40 -13.36 2.93
CA ASN A 115 -1.05 -13.69 2.43
C ASN A 115 -0.85 -13.38 0.94
N CYS A 116 -1.49 -12.32 0.44
CA CYS A 116 -1.51 -11.96 -0.98
C CYS A 116 -0.38 -10.99 -1.36
N GLU A 117 0.86 -11.29 -0.97
CA GLU A 117 2.00 -10.38 -1.16
C GLU A 117 2.32 -10.14 -2.66
N ASP A 118 2.19 -11.17 -3.50
CA ASP A 118 2.42 -11.01 -4.95
C ASP A 118 1.36 -10.13 -5.61
N GLU A 119 0.10 -10.26 -5.19
CA GLU A 119 -0.99 -9.38 -5.63
C GLU A 119 -0.79 -7.95 -5.12
N GLN A 120 -0.38 -7.80 -3.87
CA GLN A 120 -0.02 -6.53 -3.27
C GLN A 120 1.09 -5.82 -4.07
N ARG A 121 2.13 -6.55 -4.48
CA ARG A 121 3.20 -6.05 -5.34
C ARG A 121 2.67 -5.56 -6.69
N LEU A 122 1.80 -6.34 -7.34
CA LEU A 122 1.26 -5.97 -8.65
C LEU A 122 0.35 -4.74 -8.56
N GLN A 123 -0.48 -4.63 -7.53
CA GLN A 123 -1.31 -3.44 -7.31
C GLN A 123 -0.46 -2.18 -7.09
N ILE A 124 0.63 -2.26 -6.32
CA ILE A 124 1.50 -1.08 -6.09
C ILE A 124 2.17 -0.60 -7.38
N ASN A 125 2.48 -1.50 -8.30
CA ASN A 125 3.13 -1.18 -9.57
C ASN A 125 2.19 -0.54 -10.60
N VAL A 126 0.88 -0.52 -10.36
CA VAL A 126 -0.07 0.23 -11.17
C VAL A 126 -0.01 1.71 -10.79
N ASP A 127 -0.03 2.59 -11.79
CA ASP A 127 -0.01 4.04 -11.61
C ASP A 127 -1.13 4.48 -10.62
N PRO A 128 -0.84 5.30 -9.60
CA PRO A 128 -1.86 5.81 -8.65
C PRO A 128 -3.03 6.59 -9.28
N PHE A 129 -2.86 7.05 -10.53
CA PHE A 129 -3.86 7.73 -11.36
C PHE A 129 -4.44 6.81 -12.46
N ALA A 130 -4.07 5.53 -12.46
CA ALA A 130 -4.64 4.53 -13.37
C ALA A 130 -6.16 4.45 -13.24
N SER A 131 -6.80 4.02 -14.33
CA SER A 131 -8.24 3.82 -14.35
C SER A 131 -8.69 2.70 -13.40
N VAL A 132 -9.95 2.75 -12.98
CA VAL A 132 -10.61 1.67 -12.24
C VAL A 132 -10.43 0.32 -12.94
N ASN A 133 -10.57 0.28 -14.27
CA ASN A 133 -10.46 -0.95 -15.05
C ASN A 133 -9.07 -1.59 -14.97
N GLU A 134 -8.00 -0.78 -14.97
CA GLU A 134 -6.63 -1.31 -14.82
C GLU A 134 -6.41 -1.96 -13.45
N ARG A 135 -6.91 -1.31 -12.39
CA ARG A 135 -6.86 -1.85 -11.02
C ARG A 135 -7.62 -3.16 -10.89
N LEU A 136 -8.75 -3.26 -11.58
CA LEU A 136 -9.60 -4.45 -11.59
C LEU A 136 -8.98 -5.58 -12.40
N ALA A 137 -8.35 -5.28 -13.55
CA ALA A 137 -7.67 -6.29 -14.34
C ALA A 137 -6.58 -7.02 -13.53
N VAL A 138 -5.84 -6.29 -12.68
CA VAL A 138 -4.87 -6.90 -11.76
C VAL A 138 -5.57 -7.83 -10.76
N TRP A 139 -6.65 -7.36 -10.13
CA TRP A 139 -7.41 -8.17 -9.15
C TRP A 139 -8.01 -9.44 -9.78
N GLU A 140 -8.64 -9.31 -10.95
CA GLU A 140 -9.26 -10.42 -11.68
C GLU A 140 -8.25 -11.51 -12.04
N GLY A 141 -7.01 -11.13 -12.36
CA GLY A 141 -5.92 -12.08 -12.67
C GLY A 141 -5.53 -13.03 -11.53
N PHE A 142 -5.89 -12.73 -10.28
CA PHE A 142 -5.68 -13.62 -9.12
C PHE A 142 -6.94 -14.41 -8.70
N HIS A 143 -8.09 -14.10 -9.29
CA HIS A 143 -9.40 -14.61 -8.86
C HIS A 143 -10.12 -15.43 -9.96
N THR A 144 -9.47 -15.65 -11.10
CA THR A 144 -9.81 -16.69 -12.12
C THR A 144 -9.25 -18.05 -11.75
#